data_AF-A0A7W0YHQ9-F1
#
_entry.id   AF-A0A7W0YHQ9-F1
#
_cell.length_a   1.000
_cell.length_b   1.000
_cell.length_c   1.000
_cell.angle_alpha   90.00
_cell.angle_beta   90.00
_cell.angle_gamma   90.00
#
_symmetry.space_group_name_H-M   'P 1'
#
loop_
_entity.id
_entity.type
_entity.pdbx_description
1 polymer ?
#
loop_
_entity_poly.entity_id
_entity_poly.type
_entity_poly.pdbx_seq_one_letter_code
_entity_poly.pdbx_strand_id
1 'polypeptide(L)'
;AKVVPGSIRRDPGNRQVDFQVSDGVQSYPVTYRGLVPDTFTDANDIEVIVEGRLGRDGVFRATEVLAKCGSRYEAAYDEAQA
;
A
#
# COMPACT_ATOMS: atom_id res chain seq x y z
N ALA A 1 5.07 -8.50 3.93
CA ALA A 1 4.68 -9.13 2.64
C ALA A 1 5.40 -8.40 1.51
N LYS A 2 5.41 -8.95 0.29
CA LYS A 2 5.93 -8.26 -0.90
C LYS A 2 4.80 -7.86 -1.83
N VAL A 3 4.90 -6.69 -2.46
CA VAL A 3 3.96 -6.29 -3.52
C VAL A 3 4.19 -7.17 -4.75
N VAL A 4 3.11 -7.68 -5.34
CA VAL A 4 3.17 -8.47 -6.57
C VAL A 4 3.45 -7.53 -7.76
N PRO A 5 4.51 -7.74 -8.55
CA PRO A 5 4.81 -6.90 -9.70
C PRO A 5 3.66 -6.86 -10.71
N GLY A 6 3.36 -5.68 -11.23
CA GLY A 6 2.28 -5.41 -12.18
C GLY A 6 0.89 -5.34 -11.55
N SER A 7 0.78 -5.44 -10.23
CA SER A 7 -0.52 -5.42 -9.54
C SER A 7 -1.00 -4.03 -9.17
N ILE A 8 -0.11 -3.03 -9.16
CA ILE A 8 -0.41 -1.68 -8.66
C ILE A 8 -1.32 -0.93 -9.65
N ARG A 9 -2.49 -0.51 -9.19
CA ARG A 9 -3.44 0.34 -9.90
C ARG A 9 -3.78 1.55 -9.05
N ARG A 10 -3.64 2.74 -9.62
CA ARG A 10 -3.95 4.02 -8.96
C ARG A 10 -5.21 4.61 -9.57
N ASP A 11 -6.13 5.05 -8.73
CA ASP A 11 -7.23 5.93 -9.07
C ASP A 11 -6.97 7.30 -8.42
N PRO A 12 -6.43 8.27 -9.20
CA PRO A 12 -6.14 9.60 -8.67
C PRO A 12 -7.40 10.40 -8.35
N GLY A 13 -8.55 10.08 -8.95
CA GLY A 13 -9.82 10.77 -8.67
C GLY A 13 -10.35 10.46 -7.28
N ASN A 14 -10.15 9.22 -6.82
CA ASN A 14 -10.64 8.74 -5.52
C ASN A 14 -9.55 8.59 -4.46
N ARG A 15 -8.29 8.96 -4.77
CA ARG A 15 -7.10 8.72 -3.93
C ARG A 15 -7.04 7.26 -3.47
N GLN A 16 -7.32 6.34 -4.38
CA GLN A 16 -7.34 4.90 -4.11
C GLN A 16 -6.17 4.22 -4.83
N VAL A 17 -5.55 3.26 -4.15
CA VAL A 17 -4.52 2.39 -4.70
C VAL A 17 -4.91 0.95 -4.43
N ASP A 18 -5.03 0.18 -5.50
CA ASP A 18 -5.30 -1.25 -5.45
C ASP A 18 -4.03 -1.99 -5.85
N PHE A 19 -3.65 -3.03 -5.08
CA PHE A 19 -2.46 -3.83 -5.35
C PHE A 19 -2.63 -5.22 -4.76
N GLN A 20 -1.72 -6.14 -5.08
CA GLN A 20 -1.67 -7.44 -4.44
C GLN A 20 -0.41 -7.57 -3.59
N VAL A 21 -0.52 -8.23 -2.44
CA VAL A 21 0.61 -8.60 -1.61
C VAL A 21 0.72 -10.11 -1.50
N SER A 22 1.95 -10.62 -1.47
CA SER A 22 2.23 -12.03 -1.22
C SER A 22 3.09 -12.23 0.01
N ASP A 23 2.78 -13.26 0.78
CA ASP A 23 3.59 -13.78 1.88
C ASP A 23 4.56 -14.90 1.44
N GLY A 24 4.56 -15.24 0.14
CA GLY A 24 5.32 -16.34 -0.44
C GLY A 24 4.54 -17.65 -0.60
N VAL A 25 3.33 -17.74 -0.03
CA VAL A 25 2.43 -18.91 -0.16
C VAL A 25 1.13 -18.52 -0.86
N GLN A 26 0.54 -17.39 -0.48
CA GLN A 26 -0.68 -16.86 -1.06
C GLN A 26 -0.53 -15.39 -1.45
N SER A 27 -1.48 -14.91 -2.25
CA SER A 27 -1.58 -13.51 -2.62
C SER A 27 -2.94 -12.96 -2.21
N TYR A 28 -2.93 -11.77 -1.62
CA TYR A 28 -4.11 -11.08 -1.12
C TYR A 28 -4.32 -9.77 -1.89
N PRO A 29 -5.51 -9.53 -2.46
CA PRO A 29 -5.84 -8.22 -3.00
C PRO A 29 -5.99 -7.22 -1.85
N VAL A 30 -5.40 -6.05 -2.03
CA VAL A 30 -5.40 -4.93 -1.08
C VAL A 30 -5.99 -3.71 -1.75
N THR A 31 -6.90 -3.04 -1.06
CA THR A 31 -7.40 -1.71 -1.42
C THR A 31 -7.02 -0.75 -0.33
N TYR A 32 -6.33 0.33 -0.68
CA TYR A 32 -5.93 1.41 0.22
C TYR A 32 -6.48 2.74 -0.29
N ARG A 33 -7.03 3.56 0.60
CA ARG A 33 -7.44 4.94 0.30
C ARG A 33 -6.56 5.89 1.07
N GLY A 34 -5.70 6.60 0.36
CA GLY A 34 -4.70 7.47 0.95
C GLY A 34 -3.60 7.78 -0.05
N LEU A 35 -2.61 8.52 0.44
CA LEU A 35 -1.41 8.83 -0.33
C LEU A 35 -0.40 7.70 -0.15
N VAL A 36 0.23 7.31 -1.25
CA VAL A 36 1.41 6.46 -1.26
C VAL A 36 2.55 7.24 -1.89
N PRO A 37 3.81 7.01 -1.50
CA PRO A 37 4.96 7.64 -2.14
C PRO A 37 4.99 7.36 -3.65
N ASP A 38 5.56 8.27 -4.43
CA ASP A 38 5.79 8.08 -5.87
C ASP A 38 6.69 6.89 -6.18
N THR A 39 7.51 6.46 -5.21
CA THR A 39 8.37 5.27 -5.30
C THR A 39 7.61 3.95 -5.22
N PHE A 40 6.31 3.97 -4.89
CA PHE A 40 5.45 2.79 -4.82
C PHE A 40 5.06 2.29 -6.22
N THR A 41 6.03 1.80 -7.00
CA THR A 41 5.85 1.39 -8.40
C THR A 41 6.33 -0.03 -8.63
N ASP A 42 5.90 -0.63 -9.74
CA ASP A 42 6.31 -1.98 -10.14
C ASP A 42 7.80 -2.09 -10.52
N ALA A 43 8.52 -0.96 -10.58
CA ALA A 43 9.94 -0.92 -10.88
C ALA A 43 10.84 -1.36 -9.70
N ASN A 44 10.27 -1.48 -8.50
CA ASN A 44 11.01 -1.82 -7.29
C ASN A 44 10.45 -3.09 -6.63
N ASP A 45 11.32 -3.88 -6.00
CA ASP A 45 10.91 -4.91 -5.05
C ASP A 45 10.45 -4.20 -3.75
N ILE A 46 9.13 -4.10 -3.54
CA ILE A 46 8.57 -3.39 -2.39
C ILE A 46 8.18 -4.39 -1.29
N GLU A 47 8.92 -4.35 -0.19
CA GLU A 47 8.48 -4.94 1.08
C GLU A 47 7.51 -3.99 1.78
N VAL A 48 6.35 -4.52 2.18
CA VAL A 48 5.27 -3.74 2.80
C VAL A 48 4.73 -4.39 4.06
N ILE A 49 4.31 -3.55 4.98
CA ILE A 49 3.38 -3.87 6.07
C ILE A 49 2.05 -3.20 5.72
N VAL A 50 0.97 -3.97 5.81
CA VAL A 50 -0.39 -3.50 5.54
C VAL A 50 -1.22 -3.77 6.77
N GLU A 51 -1.83 -2.74 7.34
CA GLU A 51 -2.78 -2.86 8.44
C GLU A 51 -4.19 -2.55 7.97
N GLY A 52 -5.18 -3.25 8.51
CA GLY A 52 -6.55 -3.11 8.10
C GLY A 52 -7.40 -4.33 8.40
N ARG A 53 -8.42 -4.57 7.57
CA ARG A 53 -9.36 -5.68 7.75
C ARG A 53 -9.54 -6.48 6.48
N LEU A 54 -9.48 -7.80 6.60
CA LEU A 54 -9.88 -8.71 5.54
C LEU A 54 -11.41 -8.73 5.44
N GLY A 55 -11.94 -8.33 4.29
CA GLY A 55 -13.37 -8.41 4.01
C GLY A 55 -13.82 -9.84 3.69
N ARG A 56 -15.14 -10.05 3.75
CA ARG A 56 -15.76 -11.34 3.37
C ARG A 56 -15.63 -11.65 1.88
N ASP A 57 -15.34 -10.64 1.08
CA ASP A 57 -15.02 -10.70 -0.34
C ASP A 57 -13.55 -11.09 -0.62
N GLY A 58 -12.76 -11.33 0.43
CA GLY A 58 -11.34 -11.67 0.29
C GLY A 58 -10.43 -10.47 0.00
N VAL A 59 -10.97 -9.24 0.01
CA VAL A 59 -10.19 -8.01 -0.19
C VAL A 59 -9.77 -7.44 1.15
N PHE A 60 -8.46 -7.23 1.31
CA PHE A 60 -7.87 -6.58 2.46
C PHE A 60 -8.04 -5.06 2.32
N ARG A 61 -8.94 -4.48 3.12
CA ARG A 61 -9.16 -3.04 3.15
C ARG A 61 -8.15 -2.43 4.10
N ALA A 62 -7.10 -1.86 3.52
CA ALA A 62 -6.00 -1.27 4.27
C ALA A 62 -6.41 0.10 4.83
N THR A 63 -6.11 0.31 6.10
CA THR A 63 -6.15 1.62 6.78
C THR A 63 -4.77 2.26 6.82
N GLU A 64 -3.71 1.45 6.80
CA GLU A 64 -2.32 1.92 6.77
C GLU A 64 -1.47 1.03 5.86
N VAL A 65 -0.58 1.66 5.10
CA VAL A 65 0.40 0.98 4.24
C VAL A 65 1.76 1.57 4.51
N LEU A 66 2.66 0.76 5.07
CA LEU A 66 4.04 1.10 5.32
C LEU A 66 4.92 0.36 4.32
N ALA A 67 5.41 1.08 3.32
CA ALA A 67 6.41 0.56 2.40
C ALA A 67 7.80 0.75 3.02
N LYS A 68 8.58 -0.33 3.05
CA LYS A 68 10.00 -0.25 3.39
C LYS A 68 10.72 0.41 2.23
N CYS A 69 10.80 1.74 2.28
CA CYS A 69 11.63 2.49 1.34
C CYS A 69 13.10 2.13 1.53
N GLY A 70 13.83 1.98 0.44
CA GLY A 70 15.30 2.01 0.46
C GLY A 70 15.89 3.36 0.92
N SER A 71 15.06 4.38 1.15
CA SER A 71 15.47 5.71 1.63
C SER A 71 14.47 6.29 2.64
N ARG A 72 15.03 6.71 3.79
CA ARG A 72 14.53 7.47 4.96
C ARG A 72 13.05 7.91 5.02
N TYR A 73 12.48 7.66 6.20
CA TYR A 73 11.17 8.06 6.72
C TYR A 73 10.98 9.58 6.73
N GLU A 74 10.03 10.09 5.94
CA GLU A 74 9.38 11.39 6.18
C GLU A 74 7.86 11.12 6.21
N ALA A 75 7.37 10.67 7.35
CA ALA A 75 5.96 10.80 7.67
C ALA A 75 5.71 12.30 7.88
N ALA A 76 5.10 12.95 6.88
CA ALA A 76 4.51 14.27 7.08
C ALA A 76 3.37 14.09 8.10
N TYR A 77 3.69 14.29 9.38
CA TYR A 77 2.69 14.67 10.36
C TYR A 77 2.15 16.01 9.88
N ASP A 78 0.91 15.97 9.43
CA ASP A 78 0.08 17.13 9.15
C ASP A 78 -0.07 17.90 10.47
N GLU A 79 0.82 18.87 10.74
CA GLU A 79 0.69 19.80 11.87
C GLU A 79 -0.42 20.81 11.56
N ALA A 80 -1.66 20.33 11.61
CA ALA A 80 -2.77 21.17 12.00
C ALA A 80 -2.68 21.41 13.51
N GLN A 81 -1.87 22.40 13.94
CA GLN A 81 -2.05 23.18 15.16
C GLN A 81 -0.98 24.27 15.34
N ALA A 82 -1.32 25.51 14.97
CA ALA A 82 -0.95 26.74 15.68
C ALA A 82 -1.97 27.83 15.34
#